data_AF-A0A7R6SUE0-F1
#
_entry.id   AF-A0A7R6SUE0-F1
#
_cell.length_a   1.000
_cell.length_b   1.000
_cell.length_c   1.000
_cell.angle_alpha   90.00
_cell.angle_beta   90.00
_cell.angle_gamma   90.00
#
_symmetry.space_group_name_H-M   'P 1'
#
loop_
_entity.id
_entity.type
_entity.pdbx_description
1 polymer ?
#
loop_
_entity_poly.entity_id
_entity_poly.type
_entity_poly.pdbx_seq_one_letter_code
_entity_poly.pdbx_strand_id
1 'polypeptide(L)'
;MIGRSAIMLFFSGCLQLIFITSLAAFLIFAAYERAATNISLIDIIYWGGYAITLPALLLAIIQFNQRRIASLSGISVSHLMMALCGVSMSLLCLQHFLQGPETLPLFDLGTALLITFLFSLELAVYQQSGSLQPTQKTVHFKQMRPAIFLFLFGIDLSMAFIPLHMEALPQSLRSISPDLLIGLPISVEFFCVGVAILCCGVWLDKSGWKPPFYTGLVITGLGCLYSWLAPDAVQFILSRGVLGFGYGLTLLASQGYVIKHTDSSNKARGLAHLFAGLYSGSICGAATGAVLAEQFGYGSVFLLGALIVFCVIFYGLMTLSRSAGGGVKKVEQAKTAGSVKGSNPDNAAHYSPSFISFLSDRQVLAATLFSSMPASIAVVGFLNYFSPVYLNRAGLNDASIGQVLMLFGVVLALLGPAIGRFADQSETKRGPIVLGCVLGGGAFLVFGIFEGVVAVTLSVLLLGLSNCLVLSAQSAFVLKQEITGRYGEGKSMGIFRSSSRIGQMLGPVIFAAIIATTNIENSVMMFGVIYLVTAILFALLTWAPRVSPVVKTVGITHE
;
A
#
# COMPACT_ATOMS: atom_id res chain seq x y z
N MET A 1 11.81 37.30 -14.45
CA MET A 1 12.10 35.88 -14.12
C MET A 1 10.87 34.97 -13.98
N ILE A 2 9.64 35.44 -14.21
CA ILE A 2 8.39 34.66 -14.01
C ILE A 2 8.08 33.71 -15.19
N GLY A 3 8.56 34.00 -16.42
CA GLY A 3 8.26 33.22 -17.63
C GLY A 3 8.86 31.81 -17.69
N ARG A 4 10.00 31.54 -17.02
CA ARG A 4 10.65 30.20 -17.05
C ARG A 4 9.88 29.14 -16.25
N SER A 5 9.18 29.55 -15.19
CA SER A 5 8.42 28.62 -14.33
C SER A 5 7.12 28.15 -15.02
N ALA A 6 6.42 29.07 -15.69
CA ALA A 6 5.18 28.75 -16.42
C ALA A 6 5.41 27.82 -17.62
N ILE A 7 6.50 28.01 -18.36
CA ILE A 7 6.88 27.16 -19.50
C ILE A 7 7.27 25.74 -19.03
N MET A 8 8.01 25.62 -17.92
CA MET A 8 8.31 24.29 -17.35
C MET A 8 7.06 23.56 -16.85
N LEU A 9 6.14 24.29 -16.21
CA LEU A 9 4.85 23.73 -15.76
C LEU A 9 4.00 23.26 -16.95
N PHE A 10 4.00 24.00 -18.06
CA PHE A 10 3.32 23.60 -19.29
C PHE A 10 3.89 22.32 -19.88
N PHE A 11 5.21 22.26 -20.04
CA PHE A 11 5.87 21.12 -20.64
C PHE A 11 5.69 19.87 -19.76
N SER A 12 5.76 20.04 -18.43
CA SER A 12 5.44 18.98 -17.48
C SER A 12 3.99 18.53 -17.55
N GLY A 13 3.05 19.45 -17.80
CA GLY A 13 1.63 19.13 -17.92
C GLY A 13 1.26 18.44 -19.23
N CYS A 14 1.83 18.87 -20.36
CA CYS A 14 1.68 18.17 -21.64
C CYS A 14 2.29 16.77 -21.58
N LEU A 15 3.48 16.62 -20.98
CA LEU A 15 4.12 15.32 -20.79
C LEU A 15 3.28 14.39 -19.90
N GLN A 16 2.68 14.93 -18.84
CA GLN A 16 1.72 14.21 -18.00
C GLN A 16 0.53 13.70 -18.83
N LEU A 17 -0.10 14.59 -19.60
CA LEU A 17 -1.27 14.26 -20.40
C LEU A 17 -0.95 13.16 -21.41
N ILE A 18 0.18 13.27 -22.12
CA ILE A 18 0.66 12.27 -23.09
C ILE A 18 0.90 10.93 -22.39
N PHE A 19 1.61 10.91 -21.25
CA PHE A 19 1.90 9.67 -20.54
C PHE A 19 0.62 8.95 -20.09
N ILE A 20 -0.32 9.70 -19.49
CA ILE A 20 -1.59 9.16 -18.96
C ILE A 20 -2.46 8.62 -20.10
N THR A 21 -2.55 9.35 -21.21
CA THR A 21 -3.35 8.93 -22.37
C THR A 21 -2.72 7.78 -23.14
N SER A 22 -1.38 7.72 -23.25
CA SER A 22 -0.68 6.56 -23.79
C SER A 22 -0.85 5.32 -22.91
N LEU A 23 -0.77 5.46 -21.58
CA LEU A 23 -1.04 4.37 -20.64
C LEU A 23 -2.49 3.87 -20.78
N ALA A 24 -3.46 4.77 -20.85
CA ALA A 24 -4.87 4.42 -21.04
C ALA A 24 -5.12 3.72 -22.37
N ALA A 25 -4.57 4.25 -23.47
CA ALA A 25 -4.69 3.65 -24.80
C ALA A 25 -4.06 2.25 -24.83
N PHE A 26 -2.92 2.06 -24.17
CA PHE A 26 -2.26 0.76 -24.06
C PHE A 26 -3.09 -0.26 -23.27
N LEU A 27 -3.65 0.14 -22.12
CA LEU A 27 -4.52 -0.74 -21.32
C LEU A 27 -5.80 -1.11 -22.07
N ILE A 28 -6.37 -0.18 -22.83
CA ILE A 28 -7.56 -0.44 -23.67
C ILE A 28 -7.20 -1.35 -24.85
N PHE A 29 -6.04 -1.15 -25.49
CA PHE A 29 -5.54 -2.06 -26.52
C PHE A 29 -5.37 -3.48 -25.99
N ALA A 30 -4.77 -3.63 -24.81
CA ALA A 30 -4.61 -4.94 -24.20
C ALA A 30 -5.95 -5.64 -23.93
N ALA A 31 -6.96 -4.87 -23.53
CA ALA A 31 -8.30 -5.39 -23.34
C ALA A 31 -8.99 -5.76 -24.67
N TYR A 32 -8.71 -5.07 -25.78
CA TYR A 32 -9.25 -5.39 -27.11
C TYR A 32 -8.62 -6.63 -27.75
N GLU A 33 -7.31 -6.82 -27.63
CA GLU A 33 -6.65 -8.06 -28.05
C GLU A 33 -7.25 -9.26 -27.32
N ARG A 34 -7.49 -9.11 -26.02
CA ARG A 34 -8.10 -10.13 -25.17
C ARG A 34 -9.52 -10.53 -25.61
N ALA A 35 -10.31 -9.56 -26.09
CA ALA A 35 -11.64 -9.82 -26.63
C ALA A 35 -11.64 -10.52 -28.01
N ALA A 36 -10.45 -10.88 -28.53
CA ALA A 36 -10.25 -11.46 -29.86
C ALA A 36 -10.86 -10.60 -30.98
N THR A 37 -10.91 -9.28 -30.76
CA THR A 37 -11.44 -8.32 -31.74
C THR A 37 -10.31 -7.83 -32.64
N ASN A 38 -10.58 -7.78 -33.95
CA ASN A 38 -9.62 -7.42 -35.00
C ASN A 38 -9.37 -5.89 -35.10
N ILE A 39 -9.24 -5.20 -33.97
CA ILE A 39 -8.96 -3.76 -33.96
C ILE A 39 -7.45 -3.56 -33.99
N SER A 40 -6.96 -2.82 -34.98
CA SER A 40 -5.52 -2.60 -35.12
C SER A 40 -5.00 -1.66 -34.02
N LEU A 41 -3.77 -1.91 -33.54
CA LEU A 41 -3.05 -1.01 -32.60
C LEU A 41 -3.07 0.45 -33.09
N ILE A 42 -3.03 0.63 -34.41
CA ILE A 42 -3.04 1.92 -35.10
C ILE A 42 -4.34 2.68 -34.83
N ASP A 43 -5.50 2.02 -34.88
CA ASP A 43 -6.80 2.65 -34.66
C ASP A 43 -6.93 3.18 -33.22
N ILE A 44 -6.43 2.41 -32.24
CA ILE A 44 -6.46 2.80 -30.82
C ILE A 44 -5.45 3.92 -30.54
N ILE A 45 -4.29 3.92 -31.20
CA ILE A 45 -3.36 5.06 -31.17
C ILE A 45 -4.00 6.31 -31.78
N TYR A 46 -4.78 6.18 -32.86
CA TYR A 46 -5.54 7.30 -33.42
C TYR A 46 -6.58 7.82 -32.43
N TRP A 47 -7.32 6.97 -31.72
CA TRP A 47 -8.30 7.39 -30.70
C TRP A 47 -7.61 8.12 -29.54
N GLY A 48 -6.50 7.57 -29.04
CA GLY A 48 -5.66 8.25 -28.06
C GLY A 48 -5.18 9.62 -28.55
N GLY A 49 -4.75 9.70 -29.81
CA GLY A 49 -4.40 10.95 -30.48
C GLY A 49 -5.55 11.97 -30.48
N TYR A 50 -6.75 11.57 -30.91
CA TYR A 50 -7.93 12.44 -30.90
C TYR A 50 -8.29 12.89 -29.47
N ALA A 51 -8.24 11.99 -28.50
CA ALA A 51 -8.52 12.30 -27.10
C ALA A 51 -7.49 13.25 -26.45
N ILE A 52 -6.28 13.37 -27.00
CA ILE A 52 -5.24 14.32 -26.55
C ILE A 52 -5.43 15.71 -27.17
N THR A 53 -5.91 15.79 -28.41
CA THR A 53 -5.99 17.07 -29.14
C THR A 53 -6.86 18.11 -28.46
N LEU A 54 -8.05 17.75 -27.99
CA LEU A 54 -9.00 18.69 -27.39
C LEU A 54 -8.51 19.23 -26.01
N PRO A 55 -8.02 18.39 -25.08
CA PRO A 55 -7.39 18.88 -23.85
C PRO A 55 -6.10 19.69 -24.08
N ALA A 56 -5.26 19.32 -25.05
CA ALA A 56 -4.06 20.07 -25.40
C ALA A 56 -4.38 21.46 -25.98
N LEU A 57 -5.44 21.55 -26.80
CA LEU A 57 -5.92 22.80 -27.37
C LEU A 57 -6.56 23.69 -26.29
N LEU A 58 -7.32 23.11 -25.35
CA LEU A 58 -7.82 23.82 -24.16
C LEU A 58 -6.67 24.37 -23.28
N LEU A 59 -5.61 23.60 -23.06
CA LEU A 59 -4.40 24.08 -22.38
C LEU A 59 -3.76 25.25 -23.13
N ALA A 60 -3.62 25.15 -24.45
CA ALA A 60 -3.06 26.20 -25.28
C ALA A 60 -3.91 27.49 -25.23
N ILE A 61 -5.24 27.39 -25.25
CA ILE A 61 -6.16 28.54 -25.12
C ILE A 61 -6.03 29.19 -23.75
N ILE A 62 -6.03 28.40 -22.66
CA ILE A 62 -5.90 28.90 -21.29
C ILE A 62 -4.55 29.63 -21.12
N GLN A 63 -3.50 29.14 -21.76
CA GLN A 63 -2.20 29.80 -21.78
C GLN A 63 -2.16 31.06 -22.65
N PHE A 64 -2.76 31.03 -23.83
CA PHE A 64 -2.84 32.21 -24.70
C PHE A 64 -3.57 33.37 -24.01
N ASN A 65 -4.52 33.06 -23.13
CA ASN A 65 -5.26 34.03 -22.33
C ASN A 65 -4.50 34.51 -21.06
N GLN A 66 -3.24 34.09 -20.83
CA GLN A 66 -2.45 34.42 -19.64
C GLN A 66 -2.00 35.89 -19.52
N ARG A 67 -2.37 36.78 -20.45
CA ARG A 67 -2.28 38.23 -20.17
C ARG A 67 -3.24 38.68 -19.04
N ARG A 68 -4.21 37.85 -18.62
CA ARG A 68 -5.15 38.15 -17.51
C ARG A 68 -5.04 37.28 -16.25
N ILE A 69 -4.31 36.16 -16.27
CA ILE A 69 -4.27 35.20 -15.14
C ILE A 69 -2.87 35.18 -14.53
N ALA A 70 -2.52 36.25 -13.83
CA ALA A 70 -1.35 36.27 -12.97
C ALA A 70 -1.58 35.33 -11.76
N SER A 71 -0.61 34.47 -11.47
CA SER A 71 -0.53 33.60 -10.28
C SER A 71 -1.45 32.37 -10.19
N LEU A 72 -1.50 31.52 -11.23
CA LEU A 72 -2.00 30.16 -11.03
C LEU A 72 -1.10 29.43 -10.02
N SER A 73 -1.63 29.20 -8.82
CA SER A 73 -1.00 28.34 -7.80
C SER A 73 -0.82 26.93 -8.36
N GLY A 74 0.21 26.18 -7.96
CA GLY A 74 0.40 24.82 -8.47
C GLY A 74 -0.73 23.85 -8.09
N ILE A 75 -1.55 24.20 -7.09
CA ILE A 75 -2.81 23.53 -6.78
C ILE A 75 -3.81 23.70 -7.93
N SER A 76 -3.98 24.92 -8.44
CA SER A 76 -4.86 25.21 -9.57
C SER A 76 -4.41 24.51 -10.86
N VAL A 77 -3.09 24.45 -11.13
CA VAL A 77 -2.53 23.73 -12.28
C VAL A 77 -2.79 22.22 -12.16
N SER A 78 -2.59 21.66 -10.98
CA SER A 78 -2.85 20.24 -10.70
C SER A 78 -4.33 19.87 -10.86
N HIS A 79 -5.27 20.71 -10.39
CA HIS A 79 -6.69 20.48 -10.61
C HIS A 79 -7.09 20.60 -12.08
N LEU A 80 -6.52 21.57 -12.81
CA LEU A 80 -6.71 21.71 -14.25
C LEU A 80 -6.23 20.47 -15.00
N MET A 81 -5.04 19.97 -14.67
CA MET A 81 -4.45 18.75 -15.24
C MET A 81 -5.31 17.51 -14.98
N MET A 82 -5.81 17.33 -13.76
CA MET A 82 -6.75 16.25 -13.43
C MET A 82 -8.04 16.36 -14.24
N ALA A 83 -8.60 17.57 -14.37
CA ALA A 83 -9.82 17.79 -15.16
C ALA A 83 -9.61 17.45 -16.63
N LEU A 84 -8.48 17.84 -17.21
CA LEU A 84 -8.12 17.56 -18.60
C LEU A 84 -7.86 16.08 -18.86
N CYS A 85 -7.21 15.38 -17.92
CA CYS A 85 -7.08 13.92 -17.98
C CYS A 85 -8.46 13.26 -17.91
N GLY A 86 -9.35 13.73 -17.03
CA GLY A 86 -10.73 13.25 -16.93
C GLY A 86 -11.51 13.44 -18.23
N VAL A 87 -11.41 14.61 -18.87
CA VAL A 87 -12.05 14.88 -20.18
C VAL A 87 -11.50 13.94 -21.25
N SER A 88 -10.18 13.73 -21.31
CA SER A 88 -9.55 12.80 -22.26
C SER A 88 -10.06 11.37 -22.07
N MET A 89 -10.18 10.92 -20.82
CA MET A 89 -10.72 9.61 -20.50
C MET A 89 -12.20 9.44 -20.84
N SER A 90 -13.02 10.47 -20.57
CA SER A 90 -14.43 10.49 -20.97
C SER A 90 -14.59 10.43 -22.50
N LEU A 91 -13.70 11.09 -23.25
CA LEU A 91 -13.69 11.03 -24.72
C LEU A 91 -13.29 9.65 -25.24
N LEU A 92 -12.30 8.99 -24.62
CA LEU A 92 -11.93 7.62 -24.95
C LEU A 92 -13.09 6.63 -24.68
N CYS A 93 -13.80 6.80 -23.56
CA CYS A 93 -14.98 5.99 -23.24
C CYS A 93 -16.14 6.24 -24.22
N LEU A 94 -16.35 7.50 -24.59
CA LEU A 94 -17.38 7.87 -25.56
C LEU A 94 -17.07 7.27 -26.94
N GLN A 95 -15.81 7.34 -27.39
CA GLN A 95 -15.38 6.72 -28.64
C GLN A 95 -15.55 5.20 -28.63
N HIS A 96 -15.20 4.55 -27.52
CA HIS A 96 -15.45 3.12 -27.33
C HIS A 96 -16.95 2.78 -27.44
N PHE A 97 -17.81 3.50 -26.71
CA PHE A 97 -19.26 3.26 -26.70
C PHE A 97 -19.92 3.53 -28.06
N LEU A 98 -19.40 4.51 -28.81
CA LEU A 98 -19.87 4.86 -30.16
C LEU A 98 -19.52 3.80 -31.21
N GLN A 99 -18.48 2.99 -31.00
CA GLN A 99 -18.04 1.96 -31.95
C GLN A 99 -18.59 0.56 -31.67
N GLY A 100 -19.21 0.35 -30.51
CA GLY A 100 -20.00 -0.87 -30.22
C GLY A 100 -19.79 -1.38 -28.78
N PRO A 101 -20.82 -1.35 -27.92
CA PRO A 101 -20.72 -1.76 -26.51
C PRO A 101 -20.50 -3.28 -26.29
N GLU A 102 -20.62 -4.11 -27.34
CA GLU A 102 -20.49 -5.57 -27.22
C GLU A 102 -19.04 -6.08 -27.27
N THR A 103 -18.06 -5.21 -27.47
CA THR A 103 -16.67 -5.63 -27.76
C THR A 103 -15.75 -5.69 -26.55
N LEU A 104 -16.05 -5.01 -25.44
CA LEU A 104 -15.24 -5.02 -24.21
C LEU A 104 -16.12 -5.18 -22.98
N PRO A 105 -15.75 -6.06 -22.03
CA PRO A 105 -16.43 -6.12 -20.74
C PRO A 105 -16.25 -4.79 -19.99
N LEU A 106 -17.35 -4.27 -19.43
CA LEU A 106 -17.41 -3.00 -18.68
C LEU A 106 -16.35 -2.90 -17.56
N PHE A 107 -15.94 -4.06 -17.05
CA PHE A 107 -14.95 -4.24 -15.99
C PHE A 107 -13.51 -3.90 -16.44
N ASP A 108 -13.14 -4.23 -17.68
CA ASP A 108 -11.83 -3.92 -18.25
C ASP A 108 -11.68 -2.42 -18.47
N LEU A 109 -12.73 -1.78 -18.99
CA LEU A 109 -12.81 -0.33 -19.15
C LEU A 109 -12.73 0.40 -17.79
N GLY A 110 -13.47 -0.09 -16.79
CA GLY A 110 -13.44 0.44 -15.43
C GLY A 110 -12.06 0.35 -14.78
N THR A 111 -11.33 -0.74 -15.03
CA THR A 111 -9.97 -0.95 -14.53
C THR A 111 -8.98 0.01 -15.18
N ALA A 112 -9.01 0.13 -16.52
CA ALA A 112 -8.16 1.08 -17.24
C ALA A 112 -8.39 2.52 -16.78
N LEU A 113 -9.66 2.92 -16.59
CA LEU A 113 -10.03 4.23 -16.06
C LEU A 113 -9.49 4.45 -14.65
N LEU A 114 -9.61 3.46 -13.78
CA LEU A 114 -9.16 3.59 -12.40
C LEU A 114 -7.65 3.72 -12.30
N ILE A 115 -6.88 2.86 -12.99
CA ILE A 115 -5.41 2.92 -13.02
C ILE A 115 -4.98 4.31 -13.50
N THR A 116 -5.59 4.77 -14.59
CA THR A 116 -5.29 6.08 -15.19
C THR A 116 -5.63 7.24 -14.25
N PHE A 117 -6.77 7.17 -13.55
CA PHE A 117 -7.17 8.15 -12.55
C PHE A 117 -6.20 8.20 -11.36
N LEU A 118 -5.80 7.05 -10.84
CA LEU A 118 -4.85 6.96 -9.72
C LEU A 118 -3.46 7.49 -10.11
N PHE A 119 -2.97 7.16 -11.30
CA PHE A 119 -1.74 7.75 -11.85
C PHE A 119 -1.86 9.26 -12.03
N SER A 120 -2.99 9.74 -12.55
CA SER A 120 -3.26 11.18 -12.69
C SER A 120 -3.21 11.90 -11.35
N LEU A 121 -3.83 11.32 -10.31
CA LEU A 121 -3.84 11.86 -8.96
C LEU A 121 -2.43 11.92 -8.36
N GLU A 122 -1.61 10.88 -8.54
CA GLU A 122 -0.26 10.86 -7.98
C GLU A 122 0.69 11.83 -8.71
N LEU A 123 0.56 11.95 -10.03
CA LEU A 123 1.34 12.93 -10.79
C LEU A 123 0.91 14.37 -10.48
N ALA A 124 -0.38 14.59 -10.24
CA ALA A 124 -0.91 15.85 -9.72
C ALA A 124 -0.31 16.20 -8.34
N VAL A 125 -0.23 15.24 -7.42
CA VAL A 125 0.40 15.44 -6.10
C VAL A 125 1.90 15.74 -6.25
N TYR A 126 2.59 15.08 -7.18
CA TYR A 126 3.98 15.38 -7.48
C TYR A 126 4.17 16.83 -7.97
N GLN A 127 3.35 17.30 -8.92
CA GLN A 127 3.40 18.68 -9.41
C GLN A 127 3.11 19.72 -8.32
N GLN A 128 2.13 19.44 -7.44
CA GLN A 128 1.86 20.31 -6.29
C GLN A 128 3.09 20.44 -5.39
N SER A 129 3.81 19.34 -5.16
CA SER A 129 5.01 19.34 -4.32
C SER A 129 6.19 20.13 -4.90
N GLY A 130 6.30 20.22 -6.23
CA GLY A 130 7.35 21.00 -6.92
C GLY A 130 7.06 22.50 -7.06
N SER A 131 5.80 22.91 -6.92
CA SER A 131 5.34 24.30 -7.13
C SER A 131 5.39 25.21 -5.89
N LEU A 132 5.58 24.65 -4.70
CA LEU A 132 5.57 25.41 -3.45
C LEU A 132 6.85 26.24 -3.33
N GLN A 133 6.70 27.57 -3.25
CA GLN A 133 7.80 28.50 -3.00
C GLN A 133 8.50 28.18 -1.66
N PRO A 134 9.83 28.42 -1.56
CA PRO A 134 10.67 28.03 -0.41
C PRO A 134 10.35 28.75 0.93
N THR A 135 9.27 29.52 1.01
CA THR A 135 8.92 30.37 2.16
C THR A 135 8.02 29.72 3.21
N GLN A 136 7.46 28.51 2.96
CA GLN A 136 6.70 27.75 3.97
C GLN A 136 7.45 26.50 4.43
N LYS A 137 8.09 26.59 5.60
CA LYS A 137 8.82 25.49 6.28
C LYS A 137 7.98 24.23 6.60
N THR A 138 6.69 24.19 6.27
CA THR A 138 5.72 23.29 6.94
C THR A 138 5.17 22.12 6.10
N VAL A 139 5.65 21.85 4.87
CA VAL A 139 5.08 20.75 4.06
C VAL A 139 6.12 19.90 3.29
N HIS A 140 7.27 19.62 3.89
CA HIS A 140 8.30 18.75 3.28
C HIS A 140 7.92 17.26 3.24
N PHE A 141 6.99 16.79 4.09
CA PHE A 141 6.65 15.35 4.17
C PHE A 141 5.90 14.80 2.94
N LYS A 142 5.30 15.64 2.10
CA LYS A 142 4.55 15.20 0.90
C LYS A 142 5.45 14.63 -0.21
N GLN A 143 6.75 14.94 -0.21
CA GLN A 143 7.70 14.51 -1.24
C GLN A 143 8.02 13.00 -1.19
N MET A 144 7.75 12.35 -0.05
CA MET A 144 7.92 10.90 0.09
C MET A 144 6.85 10.10 -0.67
N ARG A 145 5.68 10.71 -0.90
CA ARG A 145 4.51 10.00 -1.44
C ARG A 145 4.72 9.49 -2.87
N PRO A 146 5.23 10.28 -3.83
CA PRO A 146 5.50 9.76 -5.17
C PRO A 146 6.59 8.68 -5.18
N ALA A 147 7.59 8.79 -4.30
CA ALA A 147 8.63 7.77 -4.17
C ALA A 147 8.06 6.43 -3.69
N ILE A 148 7.22 6.44 -2.63
CA ILE A 148 6.61 5.20 -2.13
C ILE A 148 5.59 4.65 -3.13
N PHE A 149 4.86 5.50 -3.86
CA PHE A 149 3.94 5.09 -4.91
C PHE A 149 4.68 4.31 -6.01
N LEU A 150 5.72 4.90 -6.62
CA LEU A 150 6.49 4.26 -7.68
C LEU A 150 7.18 2.98 -7.21
N PHE A 151 7.68 3.00 -5.98
CA PHE A 151 8.30 1.84 -5.37
C PHE A 151 7.34 0.66 -5.22
N LEU A 152 6.15 0.90 -4.66
CA LEU A 152 5.13 -0.16 -4.51
C LEU A 152 4.51 -0.56 -5.84
N PHE A 153 4.35 0.39 -6.78
CA PHE A 153 3.97 0.07 -8.14
C PHE A 153 4.95 -0.96 -8.72
N GLY A 154 6.24 -0.66 -8.71
CA GLY A 154 7.29 -1.56 -9.23
C GLY A 154 7.32 -2.95 -8.59
N ILE A 155 7.17 -3.05 -7.27
CA ILE A 155 7.15 -4.35 -6.57
C ILE A 155 5.87 -5.13 -6.88
N ASP A 156 4.73 -4.47 -6.78
CA ASP A 156 3.43 -5.13 -6.83
C ASP A 156 2.97 -5.43 -8.24
N LEU A 157 3.69 -4.95 -9.28
CA LEU A 157 3.56 -5.48 -10.65
C LEU A 157 3.56 -7.01 -10.67
N SER A 158 4.38 -7.65 -9.85
CA SER A 158 4.47 -9.11 -9.82
C SER A 158 3.51 -9.81 -8.87
N MET A 159 2.87 -9.08 -7.94
CA MET A 159 2.24 -9.65 -6.75
C MET A 159 1.08 -10.61 -7.08
N ALA A 160 0.29 -10.32 -8.11
CA ALA A 160 -0.91 -11.08 -8.47
C ALA A 160 -0.61 -12.47 -9.07
N PHE A 161 0.57 -12.67 -9.64
CA PHE A 161 0.92 -13.89 -10.37
C PHE A 161 2.17 -14.60 -9.84
N ILE A 162 2.72 -14.20 -8.68
CA ILE A 162 3.87 -14.89 -8.06
C ILE A 162 3.61 -16.41 -7.94
N PRO A 163 2.45 -16.88 -7.43
CA PRO A 163 2.19 -18.32 -7.33
C PRO A 163 2.13 -19.00 -8.70
N LEU A 164 1.53 -18.33 -9.69
CA LEU A 164 1.37 -18.83 -11.05
C LEU A 164 2.72 -18.96 -11.77
N HIS A 165 3.60 -17.97 -11.60
CA HIS A 165 4.95 -18.04 -12.13
C HIS A 165 5.77 -19.16 -11.46
N MET A 166 5.62 -19.34 -10.15
CA MET A 166 6.29 -20.41 -9.40
C MET A 166 5.83 -21.79 -9.86
N GLU A 167 4.55 -21.95 -10.22
CA GLU A 167 3.99 -23.19 -10.76
C GLU A 167 4.60 -23.55 -12.12
N ALA A 168 4.92 -22.55 -12.94
CA ALA A 168 5.53 -22.72 -14.26
C ALA A 168 7.03 -23.04 -14.23
N LEU A 169 7.72 -22.81 -13.11
CA LEU A 169 9.17 -23.04 -13.00
C LEU A 169 9.51 -24.52 -12.75
N PRO A 170 10.70 -24.99 -13.18
CA PRO A 170 11.18 -26.33 -12.88
C PRO A 170 11.20 -26.62 -11.37
N GLN A 171 10.41 -27.60 -10.94
CA GLN A 171 10.29 -27.99 -9.53
C GLN A 171 11.43 -28.93 -9.14
N SER A 172 12.47 -28.37 -8.53
CA SER A 172 13.64 -29.13 -8.04
C SER A 172 13.43 -29.78 -6.67
N LEU A 173 12.42 -29.35 -5.91
CA LEU A 173 12.12 -29.83 -4.55
C LEU A 173 11.04 -30.92 -4.55
N ARG A 174 11.44 -32.18 -4.85
CA ARG A 174 10.53 -33.35 -4.86
C ARG A 174 9.89 -33.69 -3.50
N SER A 175 10.42 -33.17 -2.38
CA SER A 175 9.96 -33.53 -1.02
C SER A 175 8.88 -32.61 -0.44
N ILE A 176 8.56 -31.49 -1.08
CA ILE A 176 7.55 -30.52 -0.60
C ILE A 176 6.27 -30.70 -1.42
N SER A 177 5.09 -30.52 -0.80
CA SER A 177 3.83 -30.59 -1.55
C SER A 177 3.76 -29.49 -2.62
N PRO A 178 3.23 -29.77 -3.82
CA PRO A 178 3.17 -28.80 -4.91
C PRO A 178 2.46 -27.50 -4.51
N ASP A 179 1.34 -27.60 -3.79
CA ASP A 179 0.59 -26.43 -3.29
C ASP A 179 1.39 -25.62 -2.26
N LEU A 180 2.20 -26.26 -1.40
CA LEU A 180 3.03 -25.49 -0.46
C LEU A 180 4.20 -24.80 -1.17
N LEU A 181 4.75 -25.44 -2.20
CA LEU A 181 5.88 -24.92 -2.97
C LEU A 181 5.52 -23.61 -3.68
N ILE A 182 4.32 -23.51 -4.27
CA ILE A 182 3.87 -22.30 -4.97
C ILE A 182 3.59 -21.11 -4.03
N GLY A 183 3.29 -21.35 -2.75
CA GLY A 183 3.09 -20.30 -1.74
C GLY A 183 4.36 -19.85 -1.00
N LEU A 184 5.44 -20.63 -1.12
CA LEU A 184 6.69 -20.40 -0.40
C LEU A 184 7.41 -19.08 -0.76
N PRO A 185 7.46 -18.64 -2.03
CA PRO A 185 8.13 -17.38 -2.38
C PRO A 185 7.53 -16.17 -1.66
N ILE A 186 6.20 -16.09 -1.57
CA ILE A 186 5.47 -15.03 -0.84
C ILE A 186 5.76 -15.12 0.67
N SER A 187 5.79 -16.33 1.21
CA SER A 187 6.06 -16.57 2.63
C SER A 187 7.47 -16.09 3.02
N VAL A 188 8.48 -16.47 2.22
CA VAL A 188 9.88 -16.08 2.43
C VAL A 188 10.07 -14.58 2.26
N GLU A 189 9.40 -13.97 1.28
CA GLU A 189 9.40 -12.52 1.10
C GLU A 189 8.94 -11.79 2.36
N PHE A 190 7.76 -12.11 2.89
CA PHE A 190 7.23 -11.43 4.07
C PHE A 190 7.98 -11.76 5.36
N PHE A 191 8.59 -12.94 5.45
CA PHE A 191 9.55 -13.25 6.51
C PHE A 191 10.74 -12.29 6.49
N CYS A 192 11.38 -12.15 5.32
CA CYS A 192 12.50 -11.23 5.13
C CYS A 192 12.10 -9.76 5.34
N VAL A 193 10.88 -9.36 4.97
CA VAL A 193 10.32 -8.03 5.29
C VAL A 193 10.25 -7.81 6.80
N GLY A 194 9.76 -8.80 7.56
CA GLY A 194 9.70 -8.73 9.02
C GLY A 194 11.08 -8.53 9.65
N VAL A 195 12.05 -9.36 9.26
CA VAL A 195 13.46 -9.25 9.71
C VAL A 195 14.04 -7.88 9.36
N ALA A 196 13.84 -7.41 8.12
CA ALA A 196 14.32 -6.11 7.68
C ALA A 196 13.70 -4.94 8.45
N ILE A 197 12.43 -4.99 8.82
CA ILE A 197 11.78 -3.97 9.64
C ILE A 197 12.46 -3.89 11.02
N LEU A 198 12.77 -5.02 11.65
CA LEU A 198 13.48 -5.03 12.94
C LEU A 198 14.89 -4.42 12.82
N CYS A 199 15.64 -4.83 11.81
CA CYS A 199 16.98 -4.28 11.53
C CYS A 199 16.92 -2.78 11.21
N CYS A 200 15.96 -2.36 10.39
CA CYS A 200 15.76 -0.96 10.01
C CYS A 200 15.43 -0.09 11.21
N GLY A 201 14.64 -0.57 12.17
CA GLY A 201 14.31 0.19 13.38
C GLY A 201 15.56 0.63 14.15
N VAL A 202 16.51 -0.28 14.36
CA VAL A 202 17.79 0.04 15.02
C VAL A 202 18.66 0.94 14.16
N TRP A 203 18.64 0.75 12.84
CA TRP A 203 19.43 1.55 11.90
C TRP A 203 18.94 2.99 11.80
N LEU A 204 17.61 3.18 11.84
CA LEU A 204 16.96 4.49 11.85
C LEU A 204 17.36 5.33 13.07
N ASP A 205 17.43 4.70 14.24
CA ASP A 205 17.84 5.37 15.48
C ASP A 205 19.29 5.89 15.42
N LYS A 206 20.19 5.14 14.76
CA LYS A 206 21.63 5.47 14.69
C LYS A 206 21.99 6.43 13.56
N SER A 207 21.48 6.17 12.36
CA SER A 207 21.94 6.83 11.12
C SER A 207 20.84 7.62 10.40
N GLY A 208 19.64 7.67 10.97
CA GLY A 208 18.48 8.30 10.34
C GLY A 208 17.93 7.50 9.15
N TRP A 209 17.01 8.11 8.42
CA TRP A 209 16.21 7.44 7.38
C TRP A 209 16.91 7.22 6.04
N LYS A 210 17.90 8.05 5.68
CA LYS A 210 18.50 8.01 4.33
C LYS A 210 19.23 6.70 4.04
N PRO A 211 20.18 6.22 4.86
CA PRO A 211 20.92 4.99 4.56
C PRO A 211 20.01 3.76 4.40
N PRO A 212 19.10 3.43 5.34
CA PRO A 212 18.24 2.25 5.16
C PRO A 212 17.29 2.39 3.97
N PHE A 213 16.86 3.62 3.62
CA PHE A 213 16.00 3.85 2.46
C PHE A 213 16.70 3.49 1.14
N TYR A 214 17.88 4.05 0.87
CA TYR A 214 18.58 3.79 -0.39
C TYR A 214 19.15 2.38 -0.46
N THR A 215 19.67 1.83 0.64
CA THR A 215 20.10 0.43 0.68
C THR A 215 18.93 -0.50 0.41
N GLY A 216 17.77 -0.22 1.00
CA GLY A 216 16.54 -0.98 0.73
C GLY A 216 16.13 -0.96 -0.74
N LEU A 217 16.16 0.21 -1.39
CA LEU A 217 15.85 0.33 -2.82
C LEU A 217 16.80 -0.49 -3.70
N VAL A 218 18.11 -0.43 -3.44
CA VAL A 218 19.12 -1.22 -4.19
C VAL A 218 18.87 -2.72 -4.01
N ILE A 219 18.70 -3.17 -2.77
CA ILE A 219 18.45 -4.60 -2.49
C ILE A 219 17.14 -5.06 -3.15
N THR A 220 16.09 -4.25 -3.11
CA THR A 220 14.81 -4.57 -3.76
C THR A 220 14.98 -4.70 -5.28
N GLY A 221 15.65 -3.73 -5.92
CA GLY A 221 15.89 -3.74 -7.37
C GLY A 221 16.73 -4.94 -7.81
N LEU A 222 17.75 -5.30 -7.01
CA LEU A 222 18.52 -6.53 -7.23
C LEU A 222 17.68 -7.80 -7.05
N GLY A 223 16.79 -7.83 -6.06
CA GLY A 223 15.83 -8.93 -5.87
C GLY A 223 14.87 -9.09 -7.06
N CYS A 224 14.38 -7.99 -7.64
CA CYS A 224 13.58 -8.02 -8.88
C CYS A 224 14.39 -8.55 -10.07
N LEU A 225 15.61 -8.04 -10.29
CA LEU A 225 16.49 -8.53 -11.37
C LEU A 225 16.81 -10.02 -11.22
N TYR A 226 17.06 -10.45 -9.99
CA TYR A 226 17.32 -11.85 -9.69
C TYR A 226 16.08 -12.72 -9.91
N SER A 227 14.88 -12.20 -9.61
CA SER A 227 13.61 -12.90 -9.91
C SER A 227 13.41 -13.09 -11.42
N TRP A 228 13.82 -12.11 -12.23
CA TRP A 228 13.80 -12.25 -13.70
C TRP A 228 14.77 -13.31 -14.21
N LEU A 229 15.96 -13.40 -13.61
CA LEU A 229 17.03 -14.33 -14.00
C LEU A 229 16.88 -15.72 -13.38
N ALA A 230 15.90 -15.95 -12.50
CA ALA A 230 15.77 -17.18 -11.73
C ALA A 230 15.42 -18.37 -12.65
N PRO A 231 16.29 -19.39 -12.75
CA PRO A 231 16.07 -20.53 -13.64
C PRO A 231 15.21 -21.64 -13.01
N ASP A 232 15.13 -21.67 -11.67
CA ASP A 232 14.46 -22.71 -10.91
C ASP A 232 13.74 -22.17 -9.67
N ALA A 233 12.86 -23.02 -9.13
CA ALA A 233 12.05 -22.75 -7.94
C ALA A 233 12.85 -22.21 -6.74
N VAL A 234 14.03 -22.77 -6.45
CA VAL A 234 14.82 -22.39 -5.26
C VAL A 234 15.42 -21.01 -5.46
N GLN A 235 16.00 -20.76 -6.64
CA GLN A 235 16.56 -19.44 -6.98
C GLN A 235 15.48 -18.36 -6.94
N PHE A 236 14.26 -18.67 -7.39
CA PHE A 236 13.13 -17.75 -7.31
C PHE A 236 12.68 -17.48 -5.85
N ILE A 237 12.64 -18.49 -4.99
CA ILE A 237 12.35 -18.29 -3.55
C ILE A 237 13.42 -17.39 -2.90
N LEU A 238 14.69 -17.63 -3.20
CA LEU A 238 15.79 -16.82 -2.69
C LEU A 238 15.72 -15.38 -3.20
N SER A 239 15.39 -15.17 -4.47
CA SER A 239 15.24 -13.83 -5.03
C SER A 239 14.10 -13.05 -4.36
N ARG A 240 12.98 -13.72 -4.03
CA ARG A 240 11.89 -13.14 -3.24
C ARG A 240 12.32 -12.77 -1.82
N GLY A 241 13.17 -13.57 -1.18
CA GLY A 241 13.75 -13.23 0.11
C GLY A 241 14.62 -11.97 0.07
N VAL A 242 15.49 -11.86 -0.93
CA VAL A 242 16.32 -10.65 -1.15
C VAL A 242 15.42 -9.43 -1.38
N LEU A 243 14.43 -9.54 -2.26
CA LEU A 243 13.46 -8.47 -2.50
C LEU A 243 12.74 -8.08 -1.20
N GLY A 244 12.23 -9.05 -0.45
CA GLY A 244 11.50 -8.82 0.80
C GLY A 244 12.33 -8.07 1.83
N PHE A 245 13.62 -8.40 1.94
CA PHE A 245 14.53 -7.69 2.83
C PHE A 245 14.65 -6.21 2.43
N GLY A 246 14.87 -5.93 1.14
CA GLY A 246 14.91 -4.55 0.63
C GLY A 246 13.60 -3.80 0.82
N TYR A 247 12.47 -4.49 0.61
CA TYR A 247 11.13 -3.95 0.79
C TYR A 247 10.89 -3.49 2.23
N GLY A 248 11.22 -4.32 3.21
CA GLY A 248 11.08 -3.97 4.64
C GLY A 248 11.93 -2.77 5.07
N LEU A 249 13.19 -2.69 4.60
CA LEU A 249 14.07 -1.56 4.88
C LEU A 249 13.48 -0.24 4.34
N THR A 250 13.10 -0.24 3.06
CA THR A 250 12.58 0.95 2.35
C THR A 250 11.27 1.42 2.98
N LEU A 251 10.37 0.47 3.28
CA LEU A 251 9.06 0.78 3.85
C LEU A 251 9.19 1.44 5.22
N LEU A 252 9.96 0.86 6.15
CA LEU A 252 10.10 1.47 7.47
C LEU A 252 10.86 2.79 7.42
N ALA A 253 11.88 2.90 6.55
CA ALA A 253 12.62 4.14 6.38
C ALA A 253 11.74 5.29 5.83
N SER A 254 10.80 4.99 4.92
CA SER A 254 9.83 5.96 4.42
C SER A 254 8.89 6.49 5.53
N GLN A 255 8.46 5.62 6.44
CA GLN A 255 7.66 6.01 7.60
C GLN A 255 8.51 6.86 8.56
N GLY A 256 9.76 6.47 8.80
CA GLY A 256 10.72 7.23 9.60
C GLY A 256 10.95 8.65 9.05
N TYR A 257 11.01 8.82 7.73
CA TYR A 257 11.09 10.14 7.09
C TYR A 257 9.88 11.01 7.44
N VAL A 258 8.67 10.50 7.26
CA VAL A 258 7.44 11.24 7.52
C VAL A 258 7.33 11.61 9.00
N ILE A 259 7.59 10.66 9.90
CA ILE A 259 7.54 10.88 11.35
C ILE A 259 8.55 11.96 11.78
N LYS A 260 9.75 11.98 11.18
CA LYS A 260 10.78 12.99 11.50
C LYS A 260 10.43 14.40 11.01
N HIS A 261 9.61 14.52 9.96
CA HIS A 261 9.20 15.81 9.38
C HIS A 261 7.74 16.18 9.71
N THR A 262 7.18 15.58 10.77
CA THR A 262 5.84 15.86 11.28
C THR A 262 5.88 16.06 12.80
N ASP A 263 4.98 16.91 13.30
CA ASP A 263 4.71 17.18 14.71
C ASP A 263 3.48 16.38 15.19
N SER A 264 3.23 16.36 16.50
CA SER A 264 2.11 15.62 17.12
C SER A 264 0.73 15.95 16.53
N SER A 265 0.54 17.16 15.98
CA SER A 265 -0.74 17.57 15.35
C SER A 265 -0.89 17.12 13.88
N ASN A 266 0.20 16.89 13.15
CA ASN A 266 0.17 16.60 11.71
C ASN A 266 0.74 15.22 11.33
N LYS A 267 1.31 14.47 12.29
CA LYS A 267 1.87 13.11 12.12
C LYS A 267 0.88 12.12 11.53
N ALA A 268 -0.34 12.06 12.08
CA ALA A 268 -1.39 11.17 11.57
C ALA A 268 -1.73 11.49 10.11
N ARG A 269 -1.81 12.78 9.75
CA ARG A 269 -2.08 13.23 8.38
C ARG A 269 -0.92 12.93 7.43
N GLY A 270 0.32 13.08 7.88
CA GLY A 270 1.51 12.73 7.11
C GLY A 270 1.58 11.24 6.80
N LEU A 271 1.35 10.39 7.81
CA LEU A 271 1.29 8.94 7.63
C LEU A 271 0.13 8.52 6.72
N ALA A 272 -1.04 9.14 6.87
CA ALA A 272 -2.18 8.90 5.98
C ALA A 272 -1.84 9.22 4.52
N HIS A 273 -1.11 10.32 4.25
CA HIS A 273 -0.63 10.63 2.90
C HIS A 273 0.37 9.60 2.37
N LEU A 274 1.27 9.09 3.22
CA LEU A 274 2.22 8.04 2.84
C LEU A 274 1.49 6.75 2.48
N PHE A 275 0.55 6.30 3.31
CA PHE A 275 -0.24 5.09 3.07
C PHE A 275 -1.14 5.24 1.84
N ALA A 276 -1.70 6.42 1.58
CA ALA A 276 -2.46 6.66 0.35
C ALA A 276 -1.61 6.42 -0.91
N GLY A 277 -0.36 6.90 -0.94
CA GLY A 277 0.55 6.63 -2.06
C GLY A 277 0.98 5.17 -2.14
N LEU A 278 1.30 4.55 -0.99
CA LEU A 278 1.66 3.14 -0.90
C LEU A 278 0.58 2.25 -1.51
N TYR A 279 -0.68 2.44 -1.11
CA TYR A 279 -1.78 1.64 -1.61
C TYR A 279 -2.11 1.99 -3.06
N SER A 280 -2.18 3.26 -3.43
CA SER A 280 -2.37 3.64 -4.84
C SER A 280 -1.36 2.94 -5.77
N GLY A 281 -0.09 2.88 -5.34
CA GLY A 281 0.98 2.20 -6.09
C GLY A 281 0.75 0.70 -6.19
N SER A 282 0.45 0.06 -5.07
CA SER A 282 0.14 -1.38 -4.97
C SER A 282 -0.99 -1.80 -5.89
N ILE A 283 -2.08 -1.03 -5.89
CA ILE A 283 -3.32 -1.30 -6.63
C ILE A 283 -3.08 -1.20 -8.13
N CYS A 284 -2.47 -0.08 -8.55
CA CYS A 284 -2.09 0.12 -9.94
C CYS A 284 -1.08 -0.94 -10.38
N GLY A 285 -0.13 -1.30 -9.51
CA GLY A 285 0.93 -2.26 -9.81
C GLY A 285 0.35 -3.64 -10.11
N ALA A 286 -0.40 -4.21 -9.17
CA ALA A 286 -0.98 -5.55 -9.30
C ALA A 286 -1.86 -5.71 -10.54
N ALA A 287 -2.72 -4.71 -10.82
CA ALA A 287 -3.59 -4.74 -12.00
C ALA A 287 -2.79 -4.59 -13.31
N THR A 288 -1.89 -3.59 -13.38
CA THR A 288 -1.07 -3.35 -14.58
C THR A 288 -0.15 -4.54 -14.87
N GLY A 289 0.46 -5.10 -13.84
CA GLY A 289 1.39 -6.21 -13.97
C GLY A 289 0.73 -7.50 -14.41
N ALA A 290 -0.50 -7.79 -13.95
CA ALA A 290 -1.27 -8.93 -14.43
C ALA A 290 -1.58 -8.84 -15.94
N VAL A 291 -1.97 -7.65 -16.42
CA VAL A 291 -2.19 -7.39 -17.85
C VAL A 291 -0.88 -7.54 -18.65
N LEU A 292 0.22 -6.99 -18.13
CA LEU A 292 1.53 -7.09 -18.79
C LEU A 292 2.06 -8.54 -18.82
N ALA A 293 1.82 -9.32 -17.76
CA ALA A 293 2.23 -10.71 -17.68
C ALA A 293 1.52 -11.58 -18.72
N GLU A 294 0.23 -11.32 -18.96
CA GLU A 294 -0.54 -12.04 -19.98
C GLU A 294 0.00 -11.78 -21.40
N GLN A 295 0.44 -10.55 -21.69
CA GLN A 295 0.93 -10.17 -23.03
C GLN A 295 2.41 -10.47 -23.27
N PHE A 296 3.28 -10.14 -22.31
CA PHE A 296 4.74 -10.18 -22.48
C PHE A 296 5.41 -11.28 -21.64
N GLY A 297 4.61 -12.13 -20.98
CA GLY A 297 5.07 -13.16 -20.07
C GLY A 297 5.54 -12.63 -18.70
N TYR A 298 5.62 -13.52 -17.71
CA TYR A 298 5.98 -13.16 -16.33
C TYR A 298 7.37 -12.53 -16.18
N GLY A 299 8.36 -13.02 -16.93
CA GLY A 299 9.75 -12.58 -16.82
C GLY A 299 9.95 -11.09 -17.09
N SER A 300 9.34 -10.57 -18.15
CA SER A 300 9.47 -9.16 -18.56
C SER A 300 8.92 -8.20 -17.50
N VAL A 301 7.88 -8.61 -16.77
CA VAL A 301 7.27 -7.84 -15.69
C VAL A 301 8.21 -7.68 -14.49
N PHE A 302 8.98 -8.71 -14.14
CA PHE A 302 10.01 -8.61 -13.08
C PHE A 302 11.12 -7.63 -13.45
N LEU A 303 11.58 -7.66 -14.71
CA LEU A 303 12.57 -6.72 -15.23
C LEU A 303 12.04 -5.27 -15.18
N LEU A 304 10.81 -5.06 -15.62
CA LEU A 304 10.16 -3.75 -15.56
C LEU A 304 10.04 -3.24 -14.11
N GLY A 305 9.65 -4.10 -13.18
CA GLY A 305 9.62 -3.80 -11.75
C GLY A 305 10.99 -3.36 -11.22
N ALA A 306 12.07 -4.04 -11.62
CA ALA A 306 13.43 -3.64 -11.26
C ALA A 306 13.79 -2.24 -11.78
N LEU A 307 13.52 -1.97 -13.07
CA LEU A 307 13.79 -0.68 -13.69
C LEU A 307 13.05 0.46 -12.98
N ILE A 308 11.76 0.25 -12.64
CA ILE A 308 10.96 1.21 -11.89
C ILE A 308 11.61 1.50 -10.52
N VAL A 309 12.00 0.46 -9.77
CA VAL A 309 12.65 0.63 -8.46
C VAL A 309 13.97 1.39 -8.58
N PHE A 310 14.80 1.11 -9.60
CA PHE A 310 16.01 1.88 -9.85
C PHE A 310 15.73 3.34 -10.22
N CYS A 311 14.66 3.62 -10.97
CA CYS A 311 14.21 4.99 -11.22
C CYS A 311 13.84 5.73 -9.93
N VAL A 312 13.28 5.04 -8.92
CA VAL A 312 13.00 5.65 -7.60
C VAL A 312 14.29 6.08 -6.88
N ILE A 313 15.40 5.35 -7.06
CA ILE A 313 16.70 5.77 -6.51
C ILE A 313 17.12 7.12 -7.12
N PHE A 314 17.05 7.23 -8.45
CA PHE A 314 17.39 8.46 -9.16
C PHE A 314 16.48 9.62 -8.72
N TYR A 315 15.17 9.37 -8.65
CA TYR A 315 14.20 10.32 -8.12
C TYR A 315 14.54 10.79 -6.70
N GLY A 316 14.83 9.86 -5.78
CA GLY A 316 15.18 10.16 -4.40
C GLY A 316 16.44 11.00 -4.28
N LEU A 317 17.49 10.66 -5.05
CA LEU A 317 18.74 11.41 -5.05
C LEU A 317 18.55 12.85 -5.56
N MET A 318 17.71 13.07 -6.56
CA MET A 318 17.46 14.41 -7.09
C MET A 318 16.56 15.26 -6.21
N THR A 319 15.48 14.68 -5.66
CA THR A 319 14.41 15.45 -4.99
C THR A 319 14.54 15.42 -3.46
N LEU A 320 14.66 14.23 -2.87
CA LEU A 320 14.75 14.07 -1.42
C LEU A 320 16.13 14.46 -0.87
N SER A 321 17.21 14.35 -1.65
CA SER A 321 18.54 14.79 -1.20
C SER A 321 18.67 16.33 -1.15
N ARG A 322 18.01 17.05 -2.06
CA ARG A 322 18.02 18.54 -2.10
C ARG A 322 17.28 19.18 -0.93
N SER A 323 16.24 18.54 -0.40
CA SER A 323 15.50 19.04 0.77
C SER A 323 16.32 19.00 2.08
N ALA A 324 17.50 18.38 2.08
CA ALA A 324 18.33 18.18 3.27
C ALA A 324 19.56 19.11 3.36
N GLY A 325 19.72 20.06 2.43
CA GLY A 325 20.80 21.06 2.47
C GLY A 325 20.64 22.13 3.57
N GLY A 326 19.51 22.16 4.27
CA GLY A 326 19.26 23.06 5.38
C GLY A 326 19.72 22.48 6.72
N GLY A 327 21.02 22.57 7.00
CA GLY A 327 21.56 22.52 8.36
C GLY A 327 21.41 21.21 9.12
N VAL A 328 22.42 20.35 9.01
CA VAL A 328 22.81 19.48 10.11
C VAL A 328 23.27 20.38 11.26
N LYS A 329 22.33 20.91 12.05
CA LYS A 329 22.66 21.17 13.45
C LYS A 329 22.74 19.81 14.10
N LYS A 330 23.97 19.42 14.48
CA LYS A 330 24.18 18.48 15.57
C LYS A 330 23.37 19.02 16.75
N VAL A 331 22.14 18.54 16.91
CA VAL A 331 21.42 18.72 18.15
C VAL A 331 21.98 17.63 19.05
N GLU A 332 22.94 18.06 19.86
CA GLU A 332 23.18 17.57 21.21
C GLU A 332 21.99 16.80 21.77
N GLN A 333 22.32 15.70 22.43
CA GLN A 333 21.44 15.01 23.35
C GLN A 333 20.53 15.99 24.12
N ALA A 334 19.29 16.15 23.68
CA ALA A 334 18.23 16.66 24.54
C ALA A 334 17.76 15.49 25.40
N LYS A 335 18.59 15.13 26.39
CA LYS A 335 18.07 14.59 27.64
C LYS A 335 17.20 15.68 28.27
N THR A 336 16.08 15.25 28.84
CA THR A 336 15.18 15.98 29.78
C THR A 336 14.37 17.14 29.19
N ALA A 337 13.12 17.41 29.59
CA ALA A 337 12.36 17.02 30.78
C ALA A 337 10.87 17.34 30.50
N GLY A 338 9.91 16.56 31.03
CA GLY A 338 9.34 16.87 32.33
C GLY A 338 9.76 15.94 33.45
N SER A 339 10.95 16.15 33.98
CA SER A 339 11.24 15.93 35.40
C SER A 339 10.81 17.20 36.13
N VAL A 340 9.69 17.13 36.85
CA VAL A 340 9.42 18.07 37.94
C VAL A 340 10.50 17.83 39.01
N LYS A 341 11.45 18.75 39.16
CA LYS A 341 12.42 18.72 40.27
C LYS A 341 11.74 19.29 41.52
N GLY A 342 11.55 18.45 42.54
CA GLY A 342 11.10 18.90 43.86
C GLY A 342 10.67 17.79 44.82
N SER A 343 11.54 16.81 45.12
CA SER A 343 11.75 16.25 46.48
C SER A 343 12.69 15.04 46.43
N ASN A 344 13.73 15.11 47.27
CA ASN A 344 14.75 14.15 47.74
C ASN A 344 15.19 12.92 46.91
N PRO A 345 16.51 12.63 46.91
CA PRO A 345 17.06 11.40 46.33
C PRO A 345 16.79 10.24 47.30
N ASP A 346 16.30 9.11 46.79
CA ASP A 346 16.77 7.76 47.15
C ASP A 346 15.93 6.69 46.40
N ASN A 347 16.64 5.86 45.63
CA ASN A 347 16.28 4.50 45.20
C ASN A 347 15.08 4.29 44.24
N ALA A 348 15.35 4.26 42.92
CA ALA A 348 14.79 3.25 42.02
C ALA A 348 15.54 3.22 40.68
N ALA A 349 16.21 2.11 40.39
CA ALA A 349 16.85 1.84 39.11
C ALA A 349 15.87 2.00 37.93
N HIS A 350 16.23 2.82 36.94
CA HIS A 350 15.47 2.97 35.70
C HIS A 350 15.55 1.69 34.84
N TYR A 351 14.60 0.78 35.03
CA TYR A 351 14.35 -0.32 34.10
C TYR A 351 13.70 0.25 32.83
N SER A 352 14.43 0.29 31.70
CA SER A 352 13.76 0.38 30.40
C SER A 352 12.98 -0.92 30.18
N PRO A 353 11.65 -0.87 29.92
CA PRO A 353 10.89 -2.10 29.71
C PRO A 353 11.53 -2.91 28.58
N SER A 354 11.68 -4.22 28.75
CA SER A 354 12.31 -5.11 27.76
C SER A 354 11.36 -5.37 26.59
N PHE A 355 11.88 -5.71 25.40
CA PHE A 355 11.11 -6.14 24.22
C PHE A 355 9.99 -7.14 24.56
N ILE A 356 10.31 -8.10 25.42
CA ILE A 356 9.39 -9.15 25.88
C ILE A 356 8.25 -8.56 26.71
N SER A 357 8.52 -7.54 27.53
CA SER A 357 7.50 -6.89 28.37
C SER A 357 6.48 -6.08 27.57
N PHE A 358 6.87 -5.54 26.40
CA PHE A 358 5.93 -4.86 25.49
C PHE A 358 5.01 -5.85 24.78
N LEU A 359 5.58 -6.93 24.24
CA LEU A 359 4.80 -7.98 23.57
C LEU A 359 3.94 -8.79 24.53
N SER A 360 4.33 -8.88 25.80
CA SER A 360 3.58 -9.61 26.83
C SER A 360 2.49 -8.78 27.50
N ASP A 361 2.33 -7.50 27.13
CA ASP A 361 1.19 -6.73 27.62
C ASP A 361 -0.12 -7.33 27.11
N ARG A 362 -1.09 -7.51 28.00
CA ARG A 362 -2.36 -8.18 27.67
C ARG A 362 -3.08 -7.50 26.50
N GLN A 363 -3.06 -6.17 26.40
CA GLN A 363 -3.78 -5.45 25.34
C GLN A 363 -3.00 -5.47 24.03
N VAL A 364 -1.67 -5.34 24.07
CA VAL A 364 -0.82 -5.43 22.88
C VAL A 364 -0.81 -6.86 22.33
N LEU A 365 -0.62 -7.86 23.18
CA LEU A 365 -0.66 -9.28 22.82
C LEU A 365 -2.02 -9.66 22.22
N ALA A 366 -3.13 -9.22 22.83
CA ALA A 366 -4.45 -9.47 22.28
C ALA A 366 -4.63 -8.82 20.90
N ALA A 367 -4.21 -7.57 20.72
CA ALA A 367 -4.28 -6.90 19.42
C ALA A 367 -3.39 -7.55 18.36
N THR A 368 -2.21 -8.03 18.73
CA THR A 368 -1.29 -8.71 17.82
C THR A 368 -1.80 -10.10 17.42
N LEU A 369 -2.15 -10.95 18.39
CA LEU A 369 -2.50 -12.35 18.13
C LEU A 369 -3.92 -12.56 17.62
N PHE A 370 -4.90 -11.84 18.16
CA PHE A 370 -6.32 -12.12 17.88
C PHE A 370 -6.96 -11.16 16.88
N SER A 371 -6.24 -10.11 16.48
CA SER A 371 -6.73 -9.16 15.49
C SER A 371 -5.74 -8.98 14.34
N SER A 372 -4.47 -8.69 14.62
CA SER A 372 -3.50 -8.36 13.57
C SER A 372 -3.03 -9.59 12.78
N MET A 373 -2.71 -10.70 13.46
CA MET A 373 -2.28 -11.94 12.80
C MET A 373 -3.37 -12.53 11.89
N PRO A 374 -4.60 -12.80 12.35
CA PRO A 374 -5.65 -13.37 11.50
C PRO A 374 -5.97 -12.48 10.29
N ALA A 375 -6.05 -11.17 10.49
CA ALA A 375 -6.24 -10.22 9.40
C ALA A 375 -5.10 -10.26 8.38
N SER A 376 -3.85 -10.38 8.86
CA SER A 376 -2.67 -10.44 8.00
C SER A 376 -2.54 -11.76 7.23
N ILE A 377 -2.87 -12.87 7.88
CA ILE A 377 -2.98 -14.22 7.27
C ILE A 377 -4.05 -14.18 6.18
N ALA A 378 -5.22 -13.65 6.50
CA ALA A 378 -6.33 -13.49 5.56
C ALA A 378 -5.92 -12.66 4.35
N VAL A 379 -5.37 -11.45 4.55
CA VAL A 379 -5.00 -10.58 3.43
C VAL A 379 -3.95 -11.22 2.54
N VAL A 380 -2.82 -11.69 3.07
CA VAL A 380 -1.75 -12.20 2.19
C VAL A 380 -2.03 -13.62 1.70
N GLY A 381 -2.51 -14.50 2.57
CA GLY A 381 -2.82 -15.87 2.22
C GLY A 381 -4.00 -16.00 1.26
N PHE A 382 -5.07 -15.23 1.48
CA PHE A 382 -6.21 -15.26 0.57
C PHE A 382 -5.99 -14.45 -0.70
N LEU A 383 -5.57 -13.18 -0.58
CA LEU A 383 -5.47 -12.26 -1.72
C LEU A 383 -4.31 -12.61 -2.65
N ASN A 384 -3.12 -12.87 -2.11
CA ASN A 384 -1.90 -13.01 -2.92
C ASN A 384 -1.55 -14.47 -3.25
N TYR A 385 -2.23 -15.44 -2.63
CA TYR A 385 -1.97 -16.86 -2.87
C TYR A 385 -3.23 -17.61 -3.27
N PHE A 386 -4.23 -17.73 -2.39
CA PHE A 386 -5.41 -18.55 -2.65
C PHE A 386 -6.20 -18.05 -3.86
N SER A 387 -6.47 -16.74 -3.94
CA SER A 387 -7.34 -16.17 -4.96
C SER A 387 -6.76 -16.30 -6.37
N PRO A 388 -5.47 -15.99 -6.64
CA PRO A 388 -4.86 -16.29 -7.93
C PRO A 388 -4.93 -17.76 -8.32
N VAL A 389 -4.55 -18.65 -7.39
CA VAL A 389 -4.47 -20.09 -7.69
C VAL A 389 -5.86 -20.68 -7.91
N TYR A 390 -6.84 -20.32 -7.09
CA TYR A 390 -8.22 -20.79 -7.20
C TYR A 390 -8.89 -20.32 -8.49
N LEU A 391 -8.73 -19.03 -8.83
CA LEU A 391 -9.31 -18.47 -10.06
C LEU A 391 -8.62 -19.00 -11.32
N ASN A 392 -7.29 -19.18 -11.30
CA ASN A 392 -6.56 -19.76 -12.42
C ASN A 392 -6.97 -21.22 -12.67
N ARG A 393 -7.10 -22.03 -11.61
CA ARG A 393 -7.63 -23.40 -11.71
C ARG A 393 -9.09 -23.44 -12.17
N ALA A 394 -9.88 -22.40 -11.90
CA ALA A 394 -11.23 -22.23 -12.43
C ALA A 394 -11.25 -21.79 -13.92
N GLY A 395 -10.08 -21.63 -14.56
CA GLY A 395 -9.94 -21.31 -15.98
C GLY A 395 -9.91 -19.82 -16.31
N LEU A 396 -9.79 -18.93 -15.32
CA LEU A 396 -9.65 -17.50 -15.57
C LEU A 396 -8.22 -17.17 -16.00
N ASN A 397 -8.10 -16.21 -16.92
CA ASN A 397 -6.81 -15.68 -17.35
C ASN A 397 -6.22 -14.70 -16.31
N ASP A 398 -4.93 -14.41 -16.45
CA ASP A 398 -4.14 -13.63 -15.50
C ASP A 398 -4.66 -12.19 -15.33
N ALA A 399 -5.08 -11.52 -16.41
CA ALA A 399 -5.65 -10.19 -16.31
C ALA A 399 -6.94 -10.15 -15.48
N SER A 400 -7.88 -11.10 -15.67
CA SER A 400 -9.10 -11.13 -14.84
C SER A 400 -8.78 -11.36 -13.37
N ILE A 401 -7.80 -12.22 -13.08
CA ILE A 401 -7.33 -12.45 -11.71
C ILE A 401 -6.84 -11.13 -11.11
N GLY A 402 -5.91 -10.45 -11.80
CA GLY A 402 -5.38 -9.16 -11.34
C GLY A 402 -6.47 -8.10 -11.11
N GLN A 403 -7.49 -8.05 -11.96
CA GLN A 403 -8.61 -7.12 -11.81
C GLN A 403 -9.51 -7.45 -10.61
N VAL A 404 -9.80 -8.73 -10.36
CA VAL A 404 -10.54 -9.14 -9.15
C VAL A 404 -9.76 -8.75 -7.91
N LEU A 405 -8.44 -8.98 -7.88
CA LEU A 405 -7.59 -8.57 -6.75
C LEU A 405 -7.51 -7.06 -6.59
N MET A 406 -7.54 -6.30 -7.69
CA MET A 406 -7.53 -4.84 -7.66
C MET A 406 -8.72 -4.27 -6.88
N LEU A 407 -9.87 -4.95 -6.85
CA LEU A 407 -11.05 -4.52 -6.08
C LEU A 407 -10.77 -4.31 -4.60
N PHE A 408 -9.89 -5.12 -3.99
CA PHE A 408 -9.39 -4.90 -2.62
C PHE A 408 -8.83 -3.50 -2.46
N GLY A 409 -7.99 -3.15 -3.43
CA GLY A 409 -7.39 -1.85 -3.59
C GLY A 409 -8.37 -0.70 -3.72
N VAL A 410 -9.30 -0.85 -4.65
CA VAL A 410 -10.33 0.16 -4.94
C VAL A 410 -11.11 0.49 -3.68
N VAL A 411 -11.53 -0.53 -2.95
CA VAL A 411 -12.20 -0.36 -1.65
C VAL A 411 -11.32 0.42 -0.69
N LEU A 412 -10.03 0.08 -0.60
CA LEU A 412 -9.10 0.77 0.29
C LEU A 412 -8.89 2.25 -0.09
N ALA A 413 -8.80 2.54 -1.39
CA ALA A 413 -8.59 3.89 -1.89
C ALA A 413 -9.83 4.78 -1.73
N LEU A 414 -11.02 4.26 -2.04
CA LEU A 414 -12.27 5.02 -2.01
C LEU A 414 -12.87 5.11 -0.61
N LEU A 415 -12.97 3.97 0.10
CA LEU A 415 -13.65 3.87 1.38
C LEU A 415 -12.68 4.06 2.56
N GLY A 416 -11.38 3.85 2.37
CA GLY A 416 -10.37 3.99 3.42
C GLY A 416 -10.38 5.34 4.15
N PRO A 417 -10.42 6.50 3.46
CA PRO A 417 -10.50 7.80 4.12
C PRO A 417 -11.79 8.01 4.93
N ALA A 418 -12.93 7.54 4.43
CA ALA A 418 -14.22 7.67 5.13
C ALA A 418 -14.28 6.78 6.37
N ILE A 419 -13.90 5.51 6.21
CA ILE A 419 -13.83 4.52 7.30
C ILE A 419 -12.76 4.91 8.33
N GLY A 420 -11.63 5.46 7.88
CA GLY A 420 -10.56 5.96 8.75
C GLY A 420 -11.04 7.10 9.65
N ARG A 421 -11.77 8.07 9.10
CA ARG A 421 -12.39 9.15 9.90
C ARG A 421 -13.39 8.61 10.93
N PHE A 422 -14.21 7.64 10.53
CA PHE A 422 -15.15 6.98 11.44
C PHE A 422 -14.41 6.25 12.58
N ALA A 423 -13.35 5.51 12.27
CA ALA A 423 -12.51 4.86 13.27
C ALA A 423 -11.78 5.89 14.18
N ASP A 424 -11.41 7.04 13.62
CA ASP A 424 -10.76 8.14 14.33
C ASP A 424 -11.69 8.86 15.31
N GLN A 425 -12.96 9.01 14.96
CA GLN A 425 -13.99 9.65 15.80
C GLN A 425 -14.52 8.73 16.91
N SER A 426 -14.33 7.41 16.81
CA SER A 426 -14.76 6.48 17.83
C SER A 426 -14.01 6.67 19.16
N GLU A 427 -14.76 6.95 20.23
CA GLU A 427 -14.23 7.11 21.60
C GLU A 427 -13.48 5.85 22.07
N THR A 428 -14.02 4.68 21.72
CA THR A 428 -13.40 3.37 21.98
C THR A 428 -12.86 2.78 20.69
N LYS A 429 -11.54 2.87 20.50
CA LYS A 429 -10.82 2.31 19.33
C LYS A 429 -11.02 0.79 19.14
N ARG A 430 -11.58 0.11 20.14
CA ARG A 430 -11.92 -1.32 20.14
C ARG A 430 -13.10 -1.65 19.21
N GLY A 431 -14.15 -0.82 19.19
CA GLY A 431 -15.36 -1.07 18.40
C GLY A 431 -15.07 -1.24 16.90
N PRO A 432 -14.36 -0.28 16.27
CA PRO A 432 -13.96 -0.40 14.86
C PRO A 432 -13.09 -1.64 14.57
N ILE A 433 -12.21 -2.04 15.50
CA ILE A 433 -11.38 -3.25 15.31
C ILE A 433 -12.25 -4.50 15.30
N VAL A 434 -13.16 -4.65 16.26
CA VAL A 434 -14.07 -5.80 16.33
C VAL A 434 -14.96 -5.87 15.09
N LEU A 435 -15.55 -4.73 14.68
CA LEU A 435 -16.35 -4.65 13.45
C LEU A 435 -15.53 -5.09 12.22
N GLY A 436 -14.29 -4.61 12.10
CA GLY A 436 -13.38 -5.01 11.03
C GLY A 436 -13.09 -6.51 11.05
N CYS A 437 -12.79 -7.09 12.21
CA CYS A 437 -12.53 -8.53 12.33
C CYS A 437 -13.76 -9.39 12.01
N VAL A 438 -14.97 -8.92 12.39
CA VAL A 438 -16.23 -9.59 12.04
C VAL A 438 -16.46 -9.56 10.54
N LEU A 439 -16.25 -8.41 9.88
CA LEU A 439 -16.31 -8.33 8.42
C LEU A 439 -15.26 -9.22 7.75
N GLY A 440 -14.05 -9.29 8.31
CA GLY A 440 -12.96 -10.14 7.82
C GLY A 440 -13.27 -11.63 7.93
N GLY A 441 -13.87 -12.09 9.03
CA GLY A 441 -14.33 -13.47 9.16
C GLY A 441 -15.55 -13.76 8.27
N GLY A 442 -16.48 -12.80 8.18
CA GLY A 442 -17.65 -12.88 7.30
C GLY A 442 -17.29 -12.95 5.82
N ALA A 443 -16.16 -12.35 5.40
CA ALA A 443 -15.66 -12.45 4.03
C ALA A 443 -15.54 -13.90 3.55
N PHE A 444 -15.08 -14.80 4.42
CA PHE A 444 -14.88 -16.21 4.07
C PHE A 444 -16.14 -17.07 4.21
N LEU A 445 -17.14 -16.63 4.99
CA LEU A 445 -18.43 -17.33 5.08
C LEU A 445 -19.24 -17.26 3.78
N VAL A 446 -18.90 -16.32 2.89
CA VAL A 446 -19.48 -16.21 1.55
C VAL A 446 -19.32 -17.52 0.76
N PHE A 447 -18.23 -18.26 0.96
CA PHE A 447 -17.99 -19.57 0.33
C PHE A 447 -18.97 -20.67 0.78
N GLY A 448 -19.80 -20.43 1.80
CA GLY A 448 -20.89 -21.33 2.16
C GLY A 448 -22.17 -21.13 1.34
N ILE A 449 -22.25 -20.05 0.54
CA ILE A 449 -23.46 -19.67 -0.22
C ILE A 449 -23.14 -19.52 -1.71
N PHE A 450 -21.97 -18.96 -2.03
CA PHE A 450 -21.53 -18.71 -3.39
C PHE A 450 -20.27 -19.52 -3.70
N GLU A 451 -20.09 -19.86 -4.97
CA GLU A 451 -18.94 -20.62 -5.47
C GLU A 451 -18.18 -19.82 -6.54
N GLY A 452 -16.99 -20.30 -6.90
CA GLY A 452 -16.19 -19.76 -8.01
C GLY A 452 -15.82 -18.27 -7.89
N VAL A 453 -15.91 -17.55 -9.01
CA VAL A 453 -15.47 -16.14 -9.15
C VAL A 453 -16.26 -15.19 -8.26
N VAL A 454 -17.56 -15.43 -8.09
CA VAL A 454 -18.45 -14.58 -7.31
C VAL A 454 -18.06 -14.62 -5.84
N ALA A 455 -17.78 -15.82 -5.31
CA ALA A 455 -17.34 -16.00 -3.94
C ALA A 455 -16.03 -15.26 -3.66
N VAL A 456 -15.02 -15.41 -4.53
CA VAL A 456 -13.74 -14.70 -4.40
C VAL A 456 -13.95 -13.19 -4.46
N THR A 457 -14.71 -12.69 -5.43
CA THR A 457 -14.94 -11.26 -5.62
C THR A 457 -15.59 -10.61 -4.40
N LEU A 458 -16.67 -11.22 -3.88
CA LEU A 458 -17.35 -10.73 -2.68
C LEU A 458 -16.45 -10.81 -1.44
N SER A 459 -15.67 -11.89 -1.31
CA SER A 459 -14.70 -12.05 -0.22
C SER A 459 -13.63 -10.97 -0.27
N VAL A 460 -13.08 -10.67 -1.45
CA VAL A 460 -12.08 -9.61 -1.66
C VAL A 460 -12.63 -8.23 -1.29
N LEU A 461 -13.87 -7.91 -1.67
CA LEU A 461 -14.53 -6.66 -1.31
C LEU A 461 -14.73 -6.52 0.21
N LEU A 462 -15.26 -7.57 0.86
CA LEU A 462 -15.46 -7.60 2.31
C LEU A 462 -14.13 -7.54 3.07
N LEU A 463 -13.10 -8.22 2.56
CA LEU A 463 -11.77 -8.21 3.15
C LEU A 463 -11.10 -6.83 3.03
N GLY A 464 -11.34 -6.11 1.91
CA GLY A 464 -10.93 -4.71 1.74
C GLY A 464 -11.55 -3.78 2.78
N LEU A 465 -12.87 -3.91 3.01
CA LEU A 465 -13.60 -3.16 4.03
C LEU A 465 -13.09 -3.45 5.45
N SER A 466 -12.89 -4.73 5.75
CA SER A 466 -12.28 -5.20 6.99
C SER A 466 -10.91 -4.56 7.20
N ASN A 467 -10.04 -4.59 6.18
CA ASN A 467 -8.68 -4.08 6.29
C ASN A 467 -8.64 -2.56 6.54
N CYS A 468 -9.54 -1.77 5.94
CA CYS A 468 -9.68 -0.33 6.23
C CYS A 468 -9.90 -0.05 7.73
N LEU A 469 -10.83 -0.79 8.34
CA LEU A 469 -11.17 -0.65 9.76
C LEU A 469 -10.03 -1.13 10.66
N VAL A 470 -9.55 -2.34 10.41
CA VAL A 470 -8.55 -3.01 11.24
C VAL A 470 -7.23 -2.23 11.26
N LEU A 471 -6.70 -1.86 10.09
CA LEU A 471 -5.38 -1.22 9.97
C LEU A 471 -5.30 0.14 10.69
N SER A 472 -6.33 0.97 10.48
CA SER A 472 -6.40 2.33 11.02
C SER A 472 -6.61 2.28 12.54
N ALA A 473 -7.56 1.45 12.99
CA ALA A 473 -7.92 1.37 14.39
C ALA A 473 -6.87 0.64 15.24
N GLN A 474 -6.20 -0.41 14.72
CA GLN A 474 -5.12 -1.12 15.43
C GLN A 474 -3.94 -0.22 15.71
N SER A 475 -3.48 0.53 14.70
CA SER A 475 -2.33 1.44 14.86
C SER A 475 -2.62 2.49 15.93
N ALA A 476 -3.84 3.05 15.93
CA ALA A 476 -4.28 4.01 16.94
C ALA A 476 -4.45 3.37 18.33
N PHE A 477 -4.95 2.14 18.41
CA PHE A 477 -5.16 1.42 19.67
C PHE A 477 -3.83 1.12 20.38
N VAL A 478 -2.83 0.62 19.66
CA VAL A 478 -1.51 0.31 20.22
C VAL A 478 -0.79 1.58 20.69
N LEU A 479 -0.89 2.68 19.93
CA LEU A 479 -0.27 3.96 20.29
C LEU A 479 -0.87 4.59 21.56
N LYS A 480 -2.14 4.31 21.87
CA LYS A 480 -2.80 4.82 23.09
C LYS A 480 -2.41 4.08 24.36
N GLN A 481 -1.67 2.97 24.29
CA GLN A 481 -1.29 2.22 25.49
C GLN A 481 -0.14 2.86 26.25
N GLU A 482 -0.24 2.83 27.58
CA GLU A 482 0.75 3.46 28.48
C GLU A 482 2.17 2.91 28.28
N ILE A 483 2.29 1.63 27.91
CA ILE A 483 3.58 0.97 27.67
C ILE A 483 4.24 1.50 26.39
N THR A 484 3.44 1.88 25.38
CA THR A 484 3.94 2.48 24.13
C THR A 484 4.61 3.84 24.39
N GLY A 485 4.08 4.63 25.35
CA GLY A 485 4.69 5.87 25.78
C GLY A 485 6.03 5.68 26.49
N ARG A 486 6.20 4.59 27.25
CA ARG A 486 7.44 4.27 28.00
C ARG A 486 8.55 3.67 27.12
N TYR A 487 8.19 2.89 26.10
CA TYR A 487 9.15 2.23 25.19
C TYR A 487 9.51 3.07 23.96
N GLY A 488 8.66 4.06 23.64
CA GLY A 488 8.79 4.94 22.48
C GLY A 488 7.89 4.48 21.33
N GLU A 489 7.14 5.44 20.75
CA GLU A 489 6.12 5.16 19.73
C GLU A 489 6.68 4.46 18.48
N GLY A 490 7.86 4.89 18.00
CA GLY A 490 8.48 4.32 16.80
C GLY A 490 8.92 2.86 16.97
N LYS A 491 9.56 2.55 18.10
CA LYS A 491 10.00 1.18 18.43
C LYS A 491 8.82 0.24 18.63
N SER A 492 7.80 0.70 19.36
CA SER A 492 6.57 -0.03 19.63
C SER A 492 5.82 -0.35 18.32
N MET A 493 5.70 0.63 17.43
CA MET A 493 5.07 0.44 16.12
C MET A 493 5.88 -0.51 15.23
N GLY A 494 7.22 -0.41 15.23
CA GLY A 494 8.10 -1.33 14.51
C GLY A 494 7.91 -2.79 14.95
N ILE A 495 7.86 -3.02 16.26
CA ILE A 495 7.61 -4.36 16.84
C ILE A 495 6.23 -4.86 16.45
N PHE A 496 5.19 -4.05 16.68
CA PHE A 496 3.81 -4.42 16.34
C PHE A 496 3.68 -4.81 14.86
N ARG A 497 4.23 -3.98 13.96
CA ARG A 497 4.19 -4.23 12.51
C ARG A 497 5.01 -5.45 12.10
N SER A 498 6.16 -5.68 12.73
CA SER A 498 6.96 -6.89 12.50
C SER A 498 6.18 -8.14 12.90
N SER A 499 5.46 -8.12 14.02
CA SER A 499 4.61 -9.24 14.42
C SER A 499 3.48 -9.50 13.41
N SER A 500 2.89 -8.46 12.82
CA SER A 500 1.92 -8.63 11.72
C SER A 500 2.51 -9.33 10.50
N ARG A 501 3.80 -9.12 10.19
CA ARG A 501 4.47 -9.80 9.06
C ARG A 501 4.59 -11.31 9.25
N ILE A 502 4.63 -11.80 10.49
CA ILE A 502 4.57 -13.25 10.77
C ILE A 502 3.26 -13.83 10.27
N GLY A 503 2.14 -13.12 10.48
CA GLY A 503 0.85 -13.54 9.91
C GLY A 503 0.87 -13.60 8.38
N GLN A 504 1.51 -12.62 7.73
CA GLN A 504 1.63 -12.60 6.27
C GLN A 504 2.51 -13.72 5.72
N MET A 505 3.59 -14.08 6.45
CA MET A 505 4.41 -15.25 6.15
C MET A 505 3.61 -16.55 6.27
N LEU A 506 2.77 -16.69 7.31
CA LEU A 506 1.96 -17.89 7.52
C LEU A 506 0.77 -18.00 6.56
N GLY A 507 0.32 -16.88 5.99
CA GLY A 507 -0.82 -16.79 5.07
C GLY A 507 -0.78 -17.84 3.95
N PRO A 508 0.20 -17.77 3.02
CA PRO A 508 0.27 -18.70 1.91
C PRO A 508 0.41 -20.16 2.36
N VAL A 509 1.12 -20.43 3.47
CA VAL A 509 1.27 -21.79 4.02
C VAL A 509 -0.07 -22.36 4.48
N ILE A 510 -0.86 -21.58 5.21
CA ILE A 510 -2.18 -22.00 5.70
C ILE A 510 -3.14 -22.21 4.52
N PHE A 511 -3.16 -21.28 3.57
CA PHE A 511 -4.05 -21.40 2.41
C PHE A 511 -3.59 -22.49 1.42
N ALA A 512 -2.29 -22.81 1.35
CA ALA A 512 -1.81 -23.97 0.62
C ALA A 512 -2.34 -25.28 1.23
N ALA A 513 -2.35 -25.38 2.56
CA ALA A 513 -2.95 -26.52 3.24
C ALA A 513 -4.47 -26.61 2.99
N ILE A 514 -5.17 -25.47 2.92
CA ILE A 514 -6.60 -25.41 2.57
C ILE A 514 -6.85 -25.93 1.15
N ILE A 515 -6.04 -25.51 0.17
CA ILE A 515 -6.16 -25.94 -1.23
C ILE A 515 -5.91 -27.45 -1.38
N ALA A 516 -5.03 -28.02 -0.56
CA ALA A 516 -4.73 -29.46 -0.58
C ALA A 516 -5.86 -30.33 0.00
N THR A 517 -6.92 -29.74 0.59
CA THR A 517 -8.06 -30.50 1.13
C THR A 517 -9.06 -30.89 0.05
N THR A 518 -9.83 -31.96 0.31
CA THR A 518 -10.84 -32.49 -0.64
C THR A 518 -12.00 -31.53 -0.89
N ASN A 519 -12.35 -30.67 0.08
CA ASN A 519 -13.42 -29.67 -0.02
C ASN A 519 -12.86 -28.28 0.30
N ILE A 520 -12.34 -27.61 -0.74
CA ILE A 520 -11.66 -26.31 -0.62
C ILE A 520 -12.60 -25.26 0.00
N GLU A 521 -13.85 -25.18 -0.46
CA GLU A 521 -14.82 -24.17 -0.05
C GLU A 521 -15.18 -24.30 1.44
N ASN A 522 -15.40 -25.52 1.93
CA ASN A 522 -15.66 -25.78 3.34
C ASN A 522 -14.44 -25.43 4.22
N SER A 523 -13.23 -25.71 3.74
CA SER A 523 -12.00 -25.36 4.46
C SER A 523 -11.79 -23.84 4.54
N VAL A 524 -12.13 -23.09 3.48
CA VAL A 524 -12.14 -21.61 3.50
C VAL A 524 -13.21 -21.09 4.48
N MET A 525 -14.40 -21.67 4.46
CA MET A 525 -15.47 -21.29 5.40
C MET A 525 -15.06 -21.55 6.86
N MET A 526 -14.43 -22.69 7.14
CA MET A 526 -13.88 -23.00 8.48
C MET A 526 -12.83 -21.98 8.91
N PHE A 527 -11.96 -21.53 8.00
CA PHE A 527 -11.03 -20.44 8.29
C PHE A 527 -11.78 -19.15 8.68
N GLY A 528 -12.88 -18.83 8.00
CA GLY A 528 -13.79 -17.74 8.37
C GLY A 528 -14.36 -17.85 9.78
N VAL A 529 -14.83 -19.04 10.15
CA VAL A 529 -15.35 -19.32 11.51
C VAL A 529 -14.24 -19.15 12.56
N ILE A 530 -13.05 -19.70 12.32
CA ILE A 530 -11.89 -19.53 13.22
C ILE A 530 -11.55 -18.04 13.37
N TYR A 531 -11.56 -17.28 12.27
CA TYR A 531 -11.29 -15.85 12.31
C TYR A 531 -12.36 -15.10 13.15
N LEU A 532 -13.65 -15.44 13.02
CA LEU A 532 -14.69 -14.88 13.90
C LEU A 532 -14.46 -15.23 15.38
N VAL A 533 -14.04 -16.46 15.69
CA VAL A 533 -13.69 -16.84 17.07
C VAL A 533 -12.55 -15.98 17.61
N THR A 534 -11.51 -15.72 16.81
CA THR A 534 -10.42 -14.82 17.23
C THR A 534 -10.91 -13.39 17.44
N ALA A 535 -11.87 -12.91 16.64
CA ALA A 535 -12.48 -11.60 16.84
C ALA A 535 -13.24 -11.50 18.18
N ILE A 536 -13.96 -12.57 18.55
CA ILE A 536 -14.66 -12.67 19.85
C ILE A 536 -13.65 -12.71 21.01
N LEU A 537 -12.58 -13.50 20.89
CA LEU A 537 -11.52 -13.56 21.89
C LEU A 537 -10.83 -12.20 22.08
N PHE A 538 -10.59 -11.47 20.99
CA PHE A 538 -10.08 -10.10 21.06
C PHE A 538 -11.02 -9.18 21.82
N ALA A 539 -12.33 -9.23 21.53
CA ALA A 539 -13.33 -8.41 22.21
C ALA A 539 -13.39 -8.72 23.72
N LEU A 540 -13.35 -9.99 24.10
CA LEU A 540 -13.36 -10.43 25.51
C LEU A 540 -12.09 -10.05 26.26
N LEU A 541 -10.91 -10.31 25.67
CA LEU A 541 -9.63 -10.06 26.32
C LEU A 541 -9.34 -8.58 26.51
N THR A 542 -9.82 -7.74 25.59
CA THR A 542 -9.69 -6.28 25.67
C THR A 542 -10.84 -5.61 26.40
N TRP A 543 -11.83 -6.37 26.89
CA TRP A 543 -12.90 -5.81 27.70
C TRP A 543 -12.34 -5.34 29.05
N ALA A 544 -12.39 -4.03 29.28
CA ALA A 544 -12.12 -3.43 30.58
C ALA A 544 -13.44 -2.77 31.05
N PRO A 545 -13.97 -3.12 32.23
CA PRO A 545 -15.15 -2.45 32.77
C PRO A 545 -14.86 -0.95 32.90
N ARG A 546 -15.84 -0.12 32.51
CA ARG A 546 -15.77 1.34 32.70
C ARG A 546 -15.62 1.62 34.19
N VAL A 547 -14.41 1.93 34.65
CA VAL A 547 -14.24 2.53 35.98
C VAL A 547 -14.74 3.97 35.84
N SER A 548 -15.90 4.24 36.43
CA SER A 548 -16.46 5.58 36.53
C SER A 548 -15.39 6.54 37.03
N PRO A 549 -15.23 7.75 36.44
CA PRO A 549 -14.29 8.72 36.96
C PRO A 549 -14.71 9.03 38.40
N VAL A 550 -13.88 8.66 39.36
CA VAL A 550 -14.03 9.11 40.75
C VAL A 550 -13.88 10.62 40.68
N VAL A 551 -15.01 11.32 40.75
CA VAL A 551 -15.06 12.76 40.98
C VAL A 551 -14.33 12.98 42.30
N LYS A 552 -13.08 13.43 42.24
CA LYS A 552 -12.40 14.01 43.40
C LYS A 552 -13.16 15.30 43.70
N THR A 553 -14.14 15.21 44.58
CA THR A 553 -14.73 16.37 45.24
C THR A 553 -13.59 17.03 46.00
N VAL A 554 -13.05 18.11 45.43
CA VAL A 554 -12.14 19.00 46.14
C VAL A 554 -12.96 19.63 47.26
N GLY A 555 -12.78 19.09 48.47
CA GLY A 555 -13.32 19.69 49.69
C GLY A 555 -12.67 21.06 49.86
N ILE A 556 -13.45 22.11 49.67
CA ILE A 556 -13.11 23.45 50.12
C ILE A 556 -13.24 23.43 51.63
N THR A 557 -12.13 23.31 52.35
CA THR A 557 -12.05 23.60 53.77
C THR A 557 -12.07 25.11 53.93
N HIS A 558 -13.22 25.65 54.36
CA HIS A 558 -13.26 26.91 55.10
C HIS A 558 -12.95 26.59 56.55
N GLU A 559 -11.78 27.03 57.02
CA GLU A 559 -11.54 27.43 58.42
C GLU A 559 -10.91 28.81 58.42
#